data_AF-F3KEC7-F1
#
_entry.id   AF-F3KEC7-F1
#
_cell.length_a   1.000
_cell.length_b   1.000
_cell.length_c   1.000
_cell.angle_alpha   90.00
_cell.angle_beta   90.00
_cell.angle_gamma   90.00
#
_symmetry.space_group_name_H-M   'P 1'
#
loop_
_entity.id
_entity.type
_entity.pdbx_description
1 polymer ?
#
loop_
_entity_poly.entity_id
_entity_poly.type
_entity_poly.pdbx_seq_one_letter_code
_entity_poly.pdbx_strand_id
1 'polypeptide(L)'
;MSAALPDKIYPPKFNRYCEAQTYGAHIDGSLMQIPGTKQTLRTDLSATLFLSDPDEYDGGELSIETQYGTQTVKLPAGDMVLYPSTSLHQVSPVTRGVRMASFFWLQSMVKDAQQRQILFELDRSVQQLGVELGEAHQEVVNLSGTYHNLIRQWATPS
;
A
#
# COMPACT_ATOMS: atom_id res chain seq x y z
N MET A 1 -11.96 -4.21 -2.36
CA MET A 1 -10.69 -3.49 -2.09
C MET A 1 -10.49 -3.38 -0.58
N SER A 2 -10.06 -4.48 0.04
CA SER A 2 -9.91 -4.64 1.50
C SER A 2 -8.47 -4.49 1.99
N ALA A 3 -7.48 -4.39 1.09
CA ALA A 3 -6.06 -4.34 1.45
C ALA A 3 -5.66 -3.06 2.21
N ALA A 4 -6.20 -1.91 1.79
CA ALA A 4 -5.80 -0.60 2.32
C ALA A 4 -6.84 0.05 3.24
N LEU A 5 -8.15 -0.20 3.00
CA LEU A 5 -9.28 0.40 3.75
C LEU A 5 -9.09 1.90 4.03
N PRO A 6 -8.86 2.76 3.01
CA PRO A 6 -8.41 4.12 3.22
C PRO A 6 -9.48 5.00 3.90
N ASP A 7 -9.04 5.76 4.90
CA ASP A 7 -9.79 6.83 5.56
C ASP A 7 -9.34 8.21 5.03
N LYS A 8 -8.03 8.44 4.95
CA LYS A 8 -7.42 9.65 4.39
C LYS A 8 -6.23 9.29 3.50
N ILE A 9 -6.04 10.02 2.41
CA ILE A 9 -4.92 9.86 1.49
C ILE A 9 -4.11 11.15 1.48
N TYR A 10 -2.80 11.04 1.70
CA TYR A 10 -1.88 12.14 1.51
C TYR A 10 -1.75 12.40 -0.01
N PRO A 11 -1.86 13.66 -0.49
CA PRO A 11 -1.83 13.95 -1.91
C PRO A 11 -0.63 13.30 -2.63
N PRO A 12 -0.85 12.57 -3.75
CA PRO A 12 0.22 11.95 -4.51
C PRO A 12 1.33 12.92 -4.89
N LYS A 13 2.56 12.52 -4.56
CA LYS A 13 3.79 13.17 -5.02
C LYS A 13 4.35 12.40 -6.18
N PHE A 14 5.19 13.06 -6.97
CA PHE A 14 5.90 12.45 -8.09
C PHE A 14 7.39 12.61 -7.87
N ASN A 15 8.15 11.53 -8.08
CA ASN A 15 9.60 11.56 -8.06
C ASN A 15 10.18 11.06 -9.38
N ARG A 16 11.41 11.48 -9.64
CA ARG A 16 12.19 11.12 -10.81
C ARG A 16 13.62 10.87 -10.36
N TYR A 17 14.12 9.66 -10.60
CA TYR A 17 15.51 9.29 -10.34
C TYR A 17 16.22 9.01 -11.67
N CYS A 18 17.32 9.72 -11.91
CA CYS A 18 18.23 9.52 -13.04
C CYS A 18 19.49 8.81 -12.56
N GLU A 19 20.44 8.60 -13.48
CA GLU A 19 21.75 8.02 -13.18
C GLU A 19 22.40 8.61 -11.91
N ALA A 20 22.90 7.72 -11.06
CA ALA A 20 23.46 7.94 -9.73
C ALA A 20 22.50 8.49 -8.65
N GLN A 21 21.25 8.83 -8.99
CA GLN A 21 20.27 9.28 -8.00
C GLN A 21 19.66 8.08 -7.25
N THR A 22 19.46 8.25 -5.95
CA THR A 22 18.98 7.24 -5.01
C THR A 22 18.17 7.92 -3.90
N TYR A 23 17.50 7.12 -3.08
CA TYR A 23 16.97 7.58 -1.80
C TYR A 23 17.34 6.56 -0.72
N GLY A 24 18.13 7.01 0.25
CA GLY A 24 18.73 6.13 1.26
C GLY A 24 17.72 5.47 2.20
N ALA A 25 18.20 4.50 2.98
CA ALA A 25 17.40 3.79 3.96
C ALA A 25 16.78 4.74 4.99
N HIS A 26 15.45 4.69 5.11
CA HIS A 26 14.68 5.50 6.05
C HIS A 26 13.34 4.83 6.39
N ILE A 27 12.72 5.34 7.45
CA ILE A 27 11.34 5.03 7.84
C ILE A 27 10.53 6.31 7.67
N ASP A 28 9.29 6.19 7.20
CA ASP A 28 8.43 7.35 6.98
C ASP A 28 8.02 8.04 8.28
N GLY A 29 7.74 9.34 8.18
CA GLY A 29 7.19 10.09 9.31
C GLY A 29 5.83 9.53 9.74
N SER A 30 5.64 9.27 11.03
CA SER A 30 4.44 8.61 11.57
C SER A 30 3.16 9.45 11.47
N LEU A 31 3.30 10.77 11.45
CA LEU A 31 2.22 11.75 11.31
C LEU A 31 2.62 12.79 10.27
N MET A 32 1.70 13.10 9.36
CA MET A 32 1.91 14.08 8.29
C MET A 32 0.74 15.07 8.23
N GLN A 33 1.04 16.37 8.20
CA GLN A 33 0.01 17.37 7.93
C GLN A 33 -0.35 17.35 6.45
N ILE A 34 -1.65 17.26 6.14
CA ILE A 34 -2.12 17.30 4.76
C ILE A 34 -2.02 18.75 4.25
N PRO A 35 -1.26 19.00 3.17
CA PRO A 35 -1.07 20.36 2.63
C PRO A 35 -2.40 21.06 2.33
N GLY A 36 -2.48 22.35 2.65
CA GLY A 36 -3.70 23.14 2.42
C GLY A 36 -4.84 22.85 3.42
N THR A 37 -4.62 22.03 4.45
CA THR A 37 -5.63 21.71 5.47
C THR A 37 -5.07 21.82 6.89
N LYS A 38 -5.97 21.76 7.88
CA LYS A 38 -5.62 21.59 9.30
C LYS A 38 -5.60 20.12 9.75
N GLN A 39 -5.72 19.19 8.80
CA GLN A 39 -5.80 17.77 9.10
C GLN A 39 -4.41 17.14 9.19
N THR A 40 -4.26 16.23 10.13
CA THR A 40 -3.09 15.36 10.27
C THR A 40 -3.50 13.94 9.88
N LEU A 41 -2.62 13.25 9.15
CA LEU A 41 -2.75 11.88 8.70
C LEU A 41 -1.74 11.01 9.44
N ARG A 42 -2.18 9.87 9.97
CA ARG A 42 -1.28 8.79 10.43
C ARG A 42 -0.89 7.92 9.24
N THR A 43 0.41 7.71 9.05
CA THR A 43 0.93 6.96 7.91
C THR A 43 0.89 5.46 8.18
N ASP A 44 -0.26 4.83 7.95
CA ASP A 44 -0.39 3.37 8.15
C ASP A 44 0.26 2.59 7.02
N LEU A 45 0.09 3.06 5.78
CA LEU A 45 0.62 2.42 4.59
C LEU A 45 1.23 3.47 3.65
N SER A 46 2.33 3.08 3.02
CA SER A 46 2.98 3.77 1.91
C SER A 46 2.63 3.06 0.61
N ALA A 47 2.46 3.84 -0.45
CA ALA A 47 2.18 3.34 -1.78
C ALA A 47 3.15 3.93 -2.80
N THR A 48 3.58 3.11 -3.75
CA THR A 48 4.35 3.55 -4.91
C THR A 48 3.71 2.99 -6.17
N LEU A 49 3.18 3.89 -7.01
CA LEU A 49 2.71 3.62 -8.37
C LEU A 49 3.88 3.84 -9.33
N PHE A 50 4.26 2.79 -10.06
CA PHE A 50 5.34 2.85 -11.04
C PHE A 50 4.85 3.52 -12.32
N LEU A 51 5.62 4.46 -12.86
CA LEU A 51 5.30 5.23 -14.07
C LEU A 51 6.33 5.05 -15.19
N SER A 52 7.30 4.16 -14.98
CA SER A 52 8.31 3.75 -15.95
C SER A 52 8.36 2.23 -15.94
N ASP A 53 8.52 1.63 -17.12
CA ASP A 53 8.66 0.19 -17.22
C ASP A 53 10.02 -0.28 -16.71
N PRO A 54 10.11 -1.50 -16.15
CA PRO A 54 11.32 -1.98 -15.47
C PRO A 54 12.52 -2.18 -16.41
N ASP A 55 12.32 -2.25 -17.73
CA ASP A 55 13.38 -2.33 -18.73
C ASP A 55 13.87 -0.95 -19.22
N GLU A 56 13.14 0.13 -18.93
CA GLU A 56 13.53 1.51 -19.26
C GLU A 56 14.70 2.03 -18.41
N TYR A 57 14.98 1.41 -17.26
CA TYR A 57 16.05 1.81 -16.35
C TYR A 57 16.73 0.63 -15.66
N ASP A 58 18.00 0.77 -15.28
CA ASP A 58 18.75 -0.22 -14.49
C ASP A 58 18.95 0.29 -13.06
N GLY A 59 18.92 -0.62 -12.07
CA GLY A 59 18.85 -0.25 -10.66
C GLY A 59 17.48 0.33 -10.29
N GLY A 60 17.45 1.30 -9.36
CA GLY A 60 16.21 1.98 -8.97
C GLY A 60 15.17 1.10 -8.28
N GLU A 61 15.56 -0.08 -7.79
CA GLU A 61 14.64 -0.98 -7.10
C GLU A 61 14.24 -0.40 -5.74
N LEU A 62 12.97 -0.58 -5.38
CA LEU A 62 12.48 -0.27 -4.05
C LEU A 62 12.74 -1.47 -3.14
N SER A 63 13.68 -1.33 -2.20
CA SER A 63 13.97 -2.34 -1.19
C SER A 63 13.20 -2.03 0.08
N ILE A 64 12.42 -2.99 0.58
CA ILE A 64 11.57 -2.87 1.77
C ILE A 64 11.96 -3.98 2.74
N GLU A 65 12.37 -3.62 3.95
CA GLU A 65 12.61 -4.59 5.00
C GLU A 65 11.29 -5.11 5.58
N THR A 66 11.21 -6.43 5.69
CA THR A 66 10.11 -7.16 6.30
C THR A 66 10.64 -8.03 7.43
N GLN A 67 9.74 -8.60 8.23
CA GLN A 67 10.09 -9.56 9.27
C GLN A 67 10.78 -10.84 8.75
N TYR A 68 10.68 -11.12 7.44
CA TYR A 68 11.28 -12.29 6.79
C TYR A 68 12.48 -11.92 5.90
N GLY A 69 12.99 -10.70 6.02
CA GLY A 69 14.09 -10.17 5.22
C GLY A 69 13.65 -9.12 4.20
N THR A 70 14.62 -8.63 3.43
CA THR A 70 14.40 -7.57 2.44
C THR A 70 13.68 -8.09 1.20
N GLN A 71 12.63 -7.38 0.79
CA GLN A 71 11.93 -7.59 -0.47
C GLN A 71 12.32 -6.47 -1.44
N THR A 72 12.67 -6.83 -2.67
CA THR A 72 13.06 -5.87 -3.70
C THR A 72 11.97 -5.80 -4.75
N VAL A 73 11.48 -4.59 -5.03
CA VAL A 73 10.29 -4.35 -5.85
C VAL A 73 10.63 -3.44 -7.04
N LYS A 74 10.29 -3.92 -8.24
CA LYS A 74 10.36 -3.19 -9.51
C LYS A 74 9.23 -3.69 -10.41
N LEU A 75 8.14 -2.94 -10.50
CA LEU A 75 6.92 -3.39 -11.18
C LEU A 75 6.77 -2.69 -12.55
N PRO A 76 5.99 -3.26 -13.48
CA PRO A 76 5.56 -2.60 -14.71
C PRO A 76 4.93 -1.23 -14.48
N ALA A 77 4.98 -0.36 -15.50
CA ALA A 77 4.29 0.91 -15.44
C ALA A 77 2.77 0.70 -15.26
N GLY A 78 2.16 1.43 -14.34
CA GLY A 78 0.74 1.29 -13.97
C GLY A 78 0.48 0.38 -12.78
N ASP A 79 1.44 -0.45 -12.38
CA ASP A 79 1.33 -1.29 -11.20
C ASP A 79 1.75 -0.53 -9.93
N MET A 80 1.17 -0.93 -8.80
CA MET A 80 1.39 -0.28 -7.51
C MET A 80 1.77 -1.30 -6.45
N VAL A 81 2.77 -0.95 -5.64
CA VAL A 81 3.08 -1.65 -4.38
C VAL A 81 2.51 -0.87 -3.20
N LEU A 82 1.95 -1.61 -2.25
CA LEU A 82 1.46 -1.12 -0.97
C LEU A 82 2.26 -1.81 0.15
N TYR A 83 2.79 -1.06 1.10
CA TYR A 83 3.61 -1.60 2.18
C TYR A 83 3.46 -0.78 3.47
N PRO A 84 3.75 -1.35 4.66
CA PRO A 84 3.71 -0.60 5.91
C PRO A 84 4.68 0.58 5.90
N SER A 85 4.23 1.79 6.23
CA SER A 85 5.12 2.95 6.33
C SER A 85 6.16 2.82 7.44
N THR A 86 5.96 1.85 8.34
CA THR A 86 6.90 1.48 9.42
C THR A 86 8.12 0.70 8.91
N SER A 87 8.09 0.18 7.68
CA SER A 87 9.21 -0.59 7.12
C SER A 87 10.39 0.31 6.77
N LEU A 88 11.59 -0.11 7.18
CA LEU A 88 12.83 0.47 6.65
C LEU A 88 12.88 0.21 5.15
N HIS A 89 13.06 1.26 4.36
CA HIS A 89 13.08 1.11 2.91
C HIS A 89 13.98 2.13 2.23
N GLN A 90 14.40 1.79 1.01
CA GLN A 90 15.28 2.62 0.18
C GLN A 90 15.02 2.38 -1.31
N VAL A 91 15.47 3.32 -2.15
CA VAL A 91 15.50 3.17 -3.61
C VAL A 91 16.95 3.07 -4.05
N SER A 92 17.37 1.94 -4.63
CA SER A 92 18.72 1.74 -5.14
C SER A 92 19.11 2.85 -6.13
N PRO A 93 20.40 3.15 -6.30
CA PRO A 93 20.83 4.05 -7.37
C PRO A 93 20.33 3.59 -8.74
N VAL A 94 19.78 4.50 -9.53
CA VAL A 94 19.57 4.24 -10.96
C VAL A 94 20.93 4.32 -11.65
N THR A 95 21.25 3.36 -12.50
CA THR A 95 22.55 3.27 -13.20
C THR A 95 22.46 3.50 -14.70
N ARG A 96 21.25 3.37 -15.26
CA ARG A 96 20.90 3.71 -16.65
C ARG A 96 19.44 4.14 -16.69
N GLY A 97 19.11 5.11 -17.55
CA GLY A 97 17.72 5.48 -17.81
C GLY A 97 17.11 6.34 -16.70
N VAL A 98 15.78 6.33 -16.61
CA VAL A 98 15.02 7.16 -15.66
C VAL A 98 13.90 6.36 -15.02
N ARG A 99 13.85 6.38 -13.69
CA ARG A 99 12.73 5.85 -12.91
C ARG A 99 11.79 6.99 -12.55
N MET A 100 10.56 6.95 -13.06
CA MET A 100 9.46 7.80 -12.61
C MET A 100 8.46 7.01 -11.77
N ALA A 101 8.00 7.60 -10.67
CA ALA A 101 6.95 7.02 -9.86
C ALA A 101 6.10 8.11 -9.20
N SER A 102 4.88 7.73 -8.84
CA SER A 102 4.08 8.47 -7.87
C SER A 102 4.12 7.75 -6.53
N PHE A 103 4.29 8.49 -5.45
CA PHE A 103 4.33 7.96 -4.10
C PHE A 103 3.43 8.77 -3.17
N PHE A 104 2.80 8.08 -2.23
CA PHE A 104 1.92 8.68 -1.23
C PHE A 104 1.73 7.78 -0.03
N TRP A 105 1.09 8.35 0.99
CA TRP A 105 0.74 7.67 2.23
C TRP A 105 -0.76 7.66 2.42
N LEU A 106 -1.25 6.70 3.17
CA LEU A 106 -2.64 6.64 3.56
C LEU A 106 -2.79 6.28 5.03
N GLN A 107 -3.80 6.88 5.63
CA GLN A 107 -4.38 6.41 6.88
C GLN A 107 -5.47 5.42 6.54
N SER A 108 -5.38 4.23 7.11
CA SER A 108 -6.43 3.24 7.03
C SER A 108 -7.47 3.50 8.11
N MET A 109 -8.73 3.20 7.82
CA MET A 109 -9.80 3.09 8.81
C MET A 109 -9.42 2.09 9.91
N VAL A 110 -8.73 1.00 9.56
CA VAL A 110 -8.23 -0.02 10.49
C VAL A 110 -6.74 0.20 10.72
N LYS A 111 -6.38 0.65 11.93
CA LYS A 111 -5.00 1.01 12.30
C LYS A 111 -4.05 -0.20 12.34
N ASP A 112 -4.51 -1.30 12.93
CA ASP A 112 -3.68 -2.48 13.14
C ASP A 112 -3.43 -3.25 11.83
N ALA A 113 -2.17 -3.58 11.56
CA ALA A 113 -1.78 -4.26 10.32
C ALA A 113 -2.28 -5.71 10.25
N GLN A 114 -2.33 -6.41 11.38
CA GLN A 114 -2.80 -7.79 11.44
C GLN A 114 -4.32 -7.87 11.24
N GLN A 115 -5.07 -6.95 11.84
CA GLN A 115 -6.52 -6.81 11.60
C GLN A 115 -6.82 -6.50 10.14
N ARG A 116 -6.06 -5.60 9.49
CA ARG A 116 -6.18 -5.35 8.04
C ARG A 116 -5.91 -6.61 7.22
N GLN A 117 -4.87 -7.35 7.56
CA GLN A 117 -4.52 -8.59 6.86
C GLN A 117 -5.65 -9.63 6.96
N ILE A 118 -6.20 -9.82 8.17
CA ILE A 118 -7.35 -10.74 8.39
C ILE A 118 -8.56 -10.31 7.55
N LEU A 119 -8.88 -9.01 7.52
CA LEU A 119 -9.97 -8.49 6.69
C LEU A 119 -9.72 -8.73 5.19
N PHE A 120 -8.48 -8.51 4.72
CA PHE A 120 -8.10 -8.73 3.34
C PHE A 120 -8.24 -10.22 2.92
N GLU A 121 -7.76 -11.13 3.76
CA GLU A 121 -7.87 -12.57 3.52
C GLU A 121 -9.32 -13.05 3.52
N LEU A 122 -10.14 -12.56 4.45
CA LEU A 122 -11.56 -12.87 4.51
C LEU A 122 -12.30 -12.36 3.27
N ASP A 123 -12.10 -11.11 2.88
CA ASP A 123 -12.70 -10.53 1.66
C ASP A 123 -12.31 -11.33 0.42
N ARG A 124 -11.02 -11.66 0.26
CA ARG A 124 -10.57 -12.49 -0.88
C ARG A 124 -11.27 -13.85 -0.91
N SER A 125 -11.43 -14.49 0.25
CA SER A 125 -12.11 -15.78 0.36
C SER A 125 -13.60 -15.67 0.01
N VAL A 126 -14.26 -14.60 0.47
CA VAL A 126 -15.67 -14.31 0.14
C VAL A 126 -15.84 -14.08 -1.36
N GLN A 127 -14.99 -13.26 -1.98
CA GLN A 127 -15.03 -12.99 -3.43
C GLN A 127 -14.84 -14.28 -4.24
N GLN A 128 -13.88 -15.12 -3.85
CA GLN A 128 -13.65 -16.41 -4.52
C GLN A 128 -14.87 -17.34 -4.41
N LEU A 129 -15.47 -17.45 -3.22
CA LEU A 129 -16.69 -18.24 -3.02
C LEU A 129 -17.90 -17.65 -3.78
N GLY A 130 -17.98 -16.33 -3.92
CA GLY A 130 -18.99 -15.65 -4.74
C GLY A 130 -18.92 -16.04 -6.21
N VAL A 131 -17.70 -16.15 -6.76
CA VAL A 131 -17.46 -16.65 -8.12
C VAL A 131 -17.84 -18.12 -8.27
N GLU A 132 -17.53 -18.96 -7.28
CA GLU A 132 -17.73 -20.42 -7.34
C GLU A 132 -19.18 -20.86 -7.08
N LEU A 133 -19.85 -20.25 -6.10
CA LEU A 133 -21.16 -20.68 -5.59
C LEU A 133 -22.29 -19.70 -5.94
N GLY A 134 -21.94 -18.49 -6.39
CA GLY A 134 -22.86 -17.39 -6.64
C GLY A 134 -23.01 -16.45 -5.44
N GLU A 135 -23.13 -15.16 -5.71
CA GLU A 135 -23.24 -14.08 -4.71
C GLU A 135 -24.42 -14.24 -3.73
N ALA A 136 -25.50 -14.89 -4.16
CA ALA A 136 -26.69 -15.11 -3.34
C ALA A 136 -26.60 -16.38 -2.47
N HIS A 137 -25.52 -17.15 -2.57
CA HIS A 137 -25.33 -18.35 -1.74
C HIS A 137 -25.29 -17.97 -0.25
N GLN A 138 -26.00 -18.73 0.58
CA GLN A 138 -26.19 -18.39 2.00
C GLN A 138 -24.86 -18.15 2.75
N GLU A 139 -23.85 -18.98 2.50
CA GLU A 139 -22.55 -18.83 3.16
C GLU A 139 -21.75 -17.61 2.69
N VAL A 140 -21.90 -17.20 1.42
CA VAL A 140 -21.27 -15.98 0.91
C VAL A 140 -21.87 -14.76 1.62
N VAL A 141 -23.19 -14.74 1.78
CA VAL A 141 -23.90 -13.68 2.53
C VAL A 141 -23.50 -13.67 4.01
N ASN A 142 -23.43 -14.83 4.66
CA ASN A 142 -23.03 -14.94 6.07
C ASN A 142 -21.60 -14.44 6.31
N LEU A 143 -20.65 -14.84 5.46
CA LEU A 143 -19.25 -14.42 5.58
C LEU A 143 -19.08 -12.93 5.24
N SER A 144 -19.81 -12.42 4.26
CA SER A 144 -19.89 -10.98 3.98
C SER A 144 -20.40 -10.20 5.20
N GLY A 145 -21.42 -10.72 5.88
CA GLY A 145 -21.93 -10.18 7.14
C GLY A 145 -20.87 -10.16 8.23
N THR A 146 -20.10 -11.24 8.37
CA THR A 146 -18.96 -11.34 9.29
C THR A 146 -17.88 -10.31 8.97
N TYR A 147 -17.49 -10.17 7.71
CA TYR A 147 -16.53 -9.16 7.25
C TYR A 147 -16.97 -7.75 7.65
N HIS A 148 -18.22 -7.37 7.40
CA HIS A 148 -18.75 -6.07 7.79
C HIS A 148 -18.85 -5.90 9.32
N ASN A 149 -19.14 -6.97 10.08
CA ASN A 149 -19.13 -6.94 11.55
C ASN A 149 -17.72 -6.68 12.09
N LEU A 150 -16.68 -7.25 11.47
CA LEU A 150 -15.30 -7.00 11.86
C LEU A 150 -14.87 -5.56 11.53
N ILE A 151 -15.24 -5.04 10.35
CA ILE A 151 -15.02 -3.62 10.03
C ILE A 151 -15.67 -2.73 11.08
N ARG A 152 -16.94 -2.98 11.45
CA ARG A 152 -17.62 -2.18 12.49
C ARG A 152 -16.95 -2.23 13.85
N GLN A 153 -16.22 -3.29 14.17
CA GLN A 153 -15.48 -3.42 15.43
C GLN A 153 -14.09 -2.77 15.39
N TRP A 154 -13.41 -2.80 14.25
CA TRP A 154 -12.00 -2.43 14.14
C TRP A 154 -11.75 -1.08 13.46
N ALA A 155 -12.72 -0.58 12.69
CA ALA A 155 -12.58 0.70 12.00
C ALA A 155 -12.70 1.87 12.98
N THR A 156 -11.74 2.79 12.90
CA THR A 156 -11.71 4.08 13.57
C THR A 156 -11.51 5.19 12.52
N PRO A 157 -12.53 5.46 11.67
CA PRO A 157 -12.47 6.58 10.73
C PRO A 157 -12.39 7.92 11.46
N SER A 158 -11.79 8.93 10.84
CA SER A 158 -11.41 10.19 11.50
C SER A 158 -12.09 11.46 10.98
#